data_AF-A0AAW9WKT2-F1
#
_entry.id   AF-A0AAW9WKT2-F1
#
_cell.length_a   1.000
_cell.length_b   1.000
_cell.length_c   1.000
_cell.angle_alpha   90.00
_cell.angle_beta   90.00
_cell.angle_gamma   90.00
#
_symmetry.space_group_name_H-M   'P 1'
#
loop_
_entity.id
_entity.type
_entity.pdbx_description
1 polymer ?
#
loop_
_entity_poly.entity_id
_entity_poly.type
_entity_poly.pdbx_seq_one_letter_code
_entity_poly.pdbx_strand_id
1 'polypeptide(L)' 'MIHKNGEGYPDPTAYRAIKEADRPPKPVKDVMHVLRTVASLAGFEIVGRIHLKDRETGREW' A
#
# COMPACT_ATOMS: atom_id res chain seq x y z
N MET A 1 1.31 -19.19 9.84
CA MET A 1 0.62 -20.16 8.94
C MET A 1 1.46 -20.26 7.67
N ILE A 2 1.98 -21.44 7.33
CA ILE A 2 2.93 -21.62 6.22
C ILE A 2 2.09 -21.76 4.94
N HIS A 3 2.17 -20.76 4.05
CA HIS A 3 1.48 -20.82 2.75
C HIS A 3 2.16 -21.91 1.88
N LYS A 4 1.35 -22.82 1.36
CA LYS A 4 1.79 -23.89 0.46
C LYS A 4 1.33 -23.56 -0.96
N ASN A 5 2.19 -23.78 -1.96
CA ASN A 5 1.77 -23.67 -3.37
C ASN A 5 0.79 -24.80 -3.74
N GLY A 6 0.28 -24.79 -4.98
CA GLY A 6 -0.68 -25.78 -5.47
C GLY A 6 -0.19 -27.24 -5.42
N GLU A 7 1.10 -27.46 -5.23
CA GLU A 7 1.74 -28.78 -5.10
C GLU A 7 2.00 -29.17 -3.62
N GLY A 8 1.57 -28.33 -2.66
CA GLY A 8 1.66 -28.62 -1.23
C GLY A 8 3.00 -28.30 -0.57
N TYR A 9 3.95 -27.69 -1.31
CA TYR A 9 5.23 -27.27 -0.75
C TYR A 9 5.14 -25.88 -0.12
N PRO A 10 5.76 -25.66 1.06
CA PRO A 10 5.96 -24.33 1.62
C PRO A 10 6.62 -23.42 0.59
N ASP A 11 5.87 -22.46 0.06
CA ASP A 11 6.35 -21.59 -1.00
C ASP A 11 6.48 -20.16 -0.46
N PRO A 12 7.63 -19.82 0.15
CA PRO A 12 7.86 -18.50 0.68
C PRO A 12 7.90 -17.42 -0.40
N THR A 13 8.07 -17.80 -1.68
CA THR A 13 8.08 -16.90 -2.83
C THR A 13 6.66 -16.45 -3.18
N ALA A 14 5.71 -17.38 -3.29
CA ALA A 14 4.30 -17.09 -3.51
C ALA A 14 3.73 -16.27 -2.33
N TYR A 15 4.09 -16.61 -1.10
CA TYR A 15 3.68 -15.83 0.08
C TYR A 15 4.26 -14.41 0.08
N ARG A 16 5.54 -14.23 -0.29
CA ARG A 16 6.15 -12.91 -0.42
C ARG A 16 5.51 -12.10 -1.54
N ALA A 17 5.23 -12.70 -2.69
CA ALA A 17 4.57 -12.05 -3.81
C ALA A 17 3.15 -11.57 -3.46
N ILE A 18 2.35 -12.40 -2.76
CA ILE A 18 1.02 -12.00 -2.27
C ILE A 18 1.15 -10.86 -1.25
N LYS A 19 2.09 -10.96 -0.30
CA LYS A 19 2.32 -9.93 0.72
C LYS A 19 2.84 -8.61 0.14
N GLU A 20 3.59 -8.66 -0.96
CA GLU A 20 4.04 -7.47 -1.69
C GLU A 20 2.93 -6.89 -2.58
N ALA A 21 2.06 -7.72 -3.14
CA ALA A 21 0.87 -7.28 -3.88
C ALA A 21 -0.19 -6.63 -2.98
N ASP A 22 -0.26 -7.04 -1.71
CA ASP A 22 -1.15 -6.48 -0.68
C ASP A 22 -0.61 -5.17 -0.09
N ARG A 23 0.68 -4.85 -0.31
CA ARG A 23 1.23 -3.54 0.08
C ARG A 23 0.71 -2.48 -0.88
N PRO A 24 0.27 -1.32 -0.37
CA PRO A 24 0.00 -0.19 -1.23
C PRO A 24 1.28 0.11 -2.04
N PRO A 25 1.16 0.30 -3.37
CA PRO A 25 2.29 0.58 -4.24
C PRO A 25 3.15 1.72 -3.64
N LYS A 26 4.48 1.67 -3.81
CA LYS A 26 5.37 2.78 -3.42
C LYS A 26 4.79 4.18 -3.74
N PRO A 27 4.25 4.42 -4.96
CA PRO A 27 3.57 5.67 -5.31
C PRO A 27 2.53 6.16 -4.30
N VAL A 28 1.69 5.27 -3.77
CA VAL A 28 0.63 5.61 -2.81
C VAL A 28 1.23 6.10 -1.48
N LYS A 29 2.33 5.46 -1.04
CA LYS A 29 3.03 5.85 0.19
C LYS A 29 3.74 7.19 0.04
N ASP A 30 4.40 7.41 -1.09
CA ASP A 30 5.08 8.66 -1.41
C ASP A 30 4.09 9.83 -1.44
N VAL A 31 2.96 9.67 -2.14
CA VAL A 31 1.90 10.69 -2.19
C VAL A 31 1.38 11.01 -0.78
N MET A 32 1.09 9.98 0.01
CA MET A 32 0.62 10.15 1.39
C MET A 32 1.65 10.88 2.28
N HIS A 33 2.94 10.63 2.08
CA HIS A 33 4.01 11.31 2.80
C HIS A 33 4.07 12.79 2.42
N VAL A 34 4.07 13.11 1.12
CA VAL A 34 4.07 14.49 0.61
C VAL A 34 2.87 15.28 1.13
N LEU A 35 1.67 14.69 1.11
CA LEU A 35 0.45 15.34 1.62
C LEU A 35 0.57 15.72 3.10
N ARG A 36 1.09 14.81 3.94
CA ARG A 36 1.34 15.12 5.36
C ARG A 36 2.38 16.22 5.53
N THR A 37 3.46 16.18 4.76
CA THR A 37 4.49 17.21 4.80
C THR A 37 3.93 18.59 4.44
N VAL A 38 3.14 18.69 3.38
CA VAL A 38 2.50 19.94 2.96
C VAL A 38 1.52 20.44 4.03
N ALA A 39 0.68 19.55 4.57
CA ALA A 39 -0.24 19.92 5.65
C ALA A 39 0.54 20.47 6.86
N SER A 40 1.58 19.76 7.30
CA SER A 40 2.43 20.18 8.42
C SER A 40 3.12 21.52 8.19
N LEU A 41 3.63 21.77 6.97
CA LEU A 41 4.25 23.04 6.60
C LEU A 41 3.24 24.19 6.61
N ALA A 42 1.99 23.93 6.26
CA ALA A 42 0.90 24.89 6.29
C ALA A 42 0.27 25.08 7.68
N GLY A 43 0.76 24.37 8.71
CA GLY A 43 0.22 24.44 10.08
C GLY A 43 -1.06 23.63 10.29
N PHE A 44 -1.36 22.68 9.40
CA PHE A 44 -2.51 21.79 9.48
C PHE A 44 -2.09 20.35 9.75
N GLU A 45 -2.96 19.60 10.41
CA GLU A 45 -2.79 18.16 10.60
C GLU A 45 -3.92 17.40 9.91
N ILE A 46 -3.57 16.28 9.28
CA ILE A 46 -4.55 15.41 8.63
C ILE A 46 -5.19 14.52 9.71
N VAL A 47 -6.32 14.99 10.23
CA VAL A 47 -7.17 14.26 11.18
C VAL A 47 -8.12 13.33 10.41
N GLY A 48 -7.62 12.22 9.88
CA GLY A 48 -8.44 11.23 9.19
C GLY A 48 -7.68 10.26 8.28
N ARG A 49 -8.43 9.36 7.63
CA ARG A 49 -7.92 8.50 6.55
C ARG A 49 -8.00 9.27 5.23
N ILE A 50 -6.90 9.32 4.50
CA ILE A 50 -6.88 9.82 3.12
C ILE A 50 -7.14 8.63 2.20
N HIS A 51 -8.16 8.72 1.37
CA HIS A 51 -8.43 7.76 0.31
C HIS A 51 -7.72 8.21 -0.96
N LEU A 52 -6.85 7.35 -1.49
CA LEU A 52 -6.14 7.60 -2.74
C LEU A 52 -6.76 6.74 -3.83
N LYS A 53 -7.22 7.37 -4.90
CA LYS A 53 -7.71 6.68 -6.09
C LYS A 53 -6.72 6.87 -7.23
N ASP A 54 -6.20 5.76 -7.75
CA ASP A 54 -5.39 5.81 -8.96
C ASP A 54 -6.28 6.08 -10.17
N ARG A 55 -5.90 7.07 -10.96
CA ARG A 55 -6.74 7.54 -12.09
C ARG A 55 -6.69 6.58 -13.27
N GLU A 56 -5.64 5.78 -13.40
CA GLU A 56 -5.45 4.86 -14.53
C GLU A 56 -6.12 3.50 -14.28
N THR A 57 -5.90 2.91 -13.10
CA THR A 57 -6.42 1.59 -12.73
C THR A 57 -7.77 1.66 -12.00
N GLY A 58 -8.16 2.84 -11.51
CA GLY A 58 -9.38 3.03 -10.73
C GLY A 58 -9.35 2.42 -9.32
N ARG A 59 -8.21 1.84 -8.90
CA ARG A 59 -8.05 1.23 -7.57
C ARG A 59 -8.00 2.30 -6.50
N GLU A 60 -8.55 1.95 -5.34
CA GLU A 60 -8.63 2.82 -4.17
C GLU A 60 -7.79 2.21 -3.04
N TRP A 61 -6.99 3.05 -2.36
CA TRP A 61 -6.15 2.71 -1.21
C TRP A 61 -6.43 3.63 -0.03
#